data_AF-A0A4U6LFL8-F1
#
_entry.id   AF-A0A4U6LFL8-F1
#
_cell.length_a   1.000
_cell.length_b   1.000
_cell.length_c   1.000
_cell.angle_alpha   90.00
_cell.angle_beta   90.00
_cell.angle_gamma   90.00
#
_symmetry.space_group_name_H-M   'P 1'
#
loop_
_entity.id
_entity.type
_entity.pdbx_description
1 polymer ?
#
loop_
_entity_poly.entity_id
_entity_poly.type
_entity_poly.pdbx_seq_one_letter_code
_entity_poly.pdbx_strand_id
1 'polypeptide(L)' 'SYHLIAQHVEYYSDQAVSWFTQPVLTTFDKDKVPTWSIKADKAKLTNDRMLYLYGHVEVNALVPDSQLR' A
#
# COMPACT_ATOMS: atom_id res chain seq x y z
N SER A 1 10.87 -4.12 1.82
CA SER A 1 9.75 -4.97 2.31
C SER A 1 8.51 -4.10 2.48
N TYR A 2 7.29 -4.63 2.48
CA TYR A 2 6.09 -3.84 2.77
C TYR A 2 5.08 -4.61 3.62
N HIS A 3 4.23 -3.85 4.31
CA HIS A 3 3.09 -4.36 5.06
C HIS A 3 1.85 -3.57 4.67
N LEU A 4 0.79 -4.25 4.23
CA LEU A 4 -0.46 -3.65 3.79
C LEU A 4 -1.59 -4.08 4.73
N ILE A 5 -2.20 -3.11 5.39
CA ILE A 5 -3.36 -3.29 6.27
C ILE A 5 -4.55 -2.60 5.61
N ALA A 6 -5.75 -3.17 5.72
CA ALA A 6 -6.99 -2.56 5.26
C ALA A 6 -8.14 -2.94 6.19
N GLN A 7 -9.20 -2.13 6.19
CA GLN A 7 -10.40 -2.44 6.98
C GLN A 7 -11.22 -3.58 6.37
N HIS A 8 -11.24 -3.64 5.05
CA HIS A 8 -11.93 -4.69 4.30
C HIS A 8 -11.12 -5.09 3.07
N VAL A 9 -11.19 -6.37 2.70
CA VAL A 9 -10.50 -6.94 1.56
C VAL A 9 -11.44 -7.85 0.79
N GLU A 10 -11.55 -7.62 -0.51
CA GLU A 10 -12.26 -8.49 -1.46
C GLU A 10 -11.24 -9.06 -2.44
N TYR A 11 -11.36 -10.35 -2.75
CA TYR A 11 -10.52 -11.03 -3.75
C TYR A 11 -11.40 -11.64 -4.83
N TYR A 12 -11.08 -11.34 -6.09
CA TYR A 12 -11.77 -11.83 -7.27
C TYR A 12 -10.81 -12.76 -8.03
N SER A 13 -11.03 -14.08 -7.91
CA SER A 13 -10.15 -15.11 -8.48
C SER A 13 -10.03 -15.04 -10.00
N ASP A 14 -11.15 -14.80 -10.69
CA ASP A 14 -11.22 -14.84 -12.16
C ASP A 14 -10.34 -13.76 -12.80
N GLN A 15 -10.14 -12.66 -12.06
CA GLN A 15 -9.35 -11.50 -12.50
C GLN A 15 -7.97 -11.47 -11.81
N ALA A 16 -7.75 -12.33 -10.81
CA ALA A 16 -6.59 -12.29 -9.92
C ALA A 16 -6.34 -10.88 -9.34
N VAL A 17 -7.41 -10.24 -8.85
CA VAL A 17 -7.40 -8.87 -8.30
C VAL A 17 -7.89 -8.87 -6.86
N SER A 18 -7.21 -8.10 -6.01
CA SER A 18 -7.69 -7.74 -4.67
C SER A 18 -8.08 -6.28 -4.59
N TRP A 19 -9.20 -5.98 -3.95
CA TRP A 19 -9.64 -4.64 -3.57
C TRP A 19 -9.55 -4.45 -2.07
N PHE A 20 -9.08 -3.26 -1.67
CA PHE A 20 -8.87 -2.87 -0.28
C PHE A 20 -9.65 -1.60 0.02
N THR A 21 -10.34 -1.56 1.15
CA THR A 21 -11.01 -0.35 1.67
C THR A 21 -10.21 0.22 2.82
N GLN A 22 -9.95 1.54 2.77
CA GLN A 22 -9.08 2.26 3.71
C GLN A 22 -7.70 1.60 3.89
N PRO A 23 -6.94 1.35 2.79
CA PRO A 23 -5.61 0.77 2.87
C PRO A 23 -4.59 1.68 3.56
N VAL A 24 -3.73 1.08 4.37
CA VAL A 24 -2.50 1.68 4.90
C VAL A 24 -1.33 0.77 4.53
N LEU A 25 -0.47 1.26 3.65
CA LEU A 25 0.76 0.62 3.22
C LEU A 25 1.93 1.21 4.00
N THR A 26 2.71 0.37 4.66
CA THR A 26 3.97 0.75 5.29
C THR A 26 5.13 0.07 4.57
N THR A 27 6.10 0.84 4.09
CA THR A 27 7.32 0.29 3.48
C THR A 27 8.47 0.27 4.48
N PHE A 28 9.38 -0.66 4.29
CA PHE A 28 10.54 -0.84 5.16
C PHE A 28 11.83 -0.93 4.34
N ASP A 29 12.89 -0.35 4.89
CA ASP A 29 14.24 -0.48 4.36
C ASP A 29 14.86 -1.88 4.61
N LYS A 30 16.17 -2.01 4.41
CA LYS A 30 16.91 -3.27 4.59
C LYS A 30 17.02 -3.69 6.06
N ASP A 31 17.01 -2.73 6.97
CA ASP A 31 17.13 -2.93 8.41
C ASP A 31 15.76 -3.07 9.10
N LYS A 32 14.69 -3.19 8.29
CA LYS A 32 13.29 -3.30 8.72
C LYS A 32 12.79 -2.05 9.45
N VAL A 33 13.37 -0.89 9.18
CA VAL A 33 12.87 0.39 9.68
C VAL A 33 11.74 0.88 8.78
N PRO A 34 10.58 1.28 9.33
CA PRO A 34 9.50 1.90 8.54
C PRO A 34 9.97 3.21 7.90
N THR A 35 9.82 3.34 6.58
CA THR A 35 10.29 4.51 5.82
C THR A 35 9.17 5.37 5.25
N TRP A 36 8.09 4.74 4.79
CA TRP A 36 6.93 5.42 4.22
C TRP A 36 5.64 4.85 4.78
N SER A 37 4.66 5.74 5.00
CA SER A 37 3.26 5.39 5.20
C SER A 37 2.43 5.98 4.06
N ILE A 38 1.72 5.12 3.33
CA ILE A 38 0.89 5.49 2.19
C ILE A 38 -0.55 5.09 2.51
N LYS A 39 -1.48 6.03 2.37
CA LYS A 39 -2.91 5.83 2.66
C LYS A 39 -3.76 6.25 1.47
N ALA A 40 -4.93 5.66 1.34
CA ALA A 40 -5.95 6.02 0.36
C ALA A 40 -7.33 5.57 0.84
N ASP A 41 -8.40 5.99 0.15
CA ASP A 41 -9.75 5.48 0.43
C ASP A 41 -9.94 4.05 -0.08
N LYS A 42 -9.38 3.74 -1.26
CA LYS A 42 -9.42 2.41 -1.87
C LYS A 42 -8.09 2.07 -2.53
N ALA A 43 -7.77 0.78 -2.60
CA ALA A 43 -6.68 0.29 -3.44
C ALA A 43 -7.07 -0.97 -4.22
N LYS A 44 -6.44 -1.14 -5.38
CA LYS A 44 -6.53 -2.34 -6.22
C LYS A 44 -5.14 -2.93 -6.37
N LEU A 45 -4.96 -4.20 -6.03
CA LEU A 45 -3.73 -4.96 -6.28
C LEU A 45 -3.97 -5.94 -7.42
N THR A 46 -3.15 -5.88 -8.45
CA THR A 46 -3.16 -6.81 -9.59
C THR A 46 -2.10 -7.91 -9.42
N ASN A 47 -2.20 -8.98 -10.22
CA ASN A 47 -1.33 -10.15 -10.10
C ASN A 47 0.16 -9.86 -10.40
N ASP A 48 0.45 -8.84 -11.18
CA ASP A 48 1.78 -8.30 -11.50
C ASP A 48 2.34 -7.43 -10.36
N ARG A 49 1.65 -7.41 -9.21
CA ARG A 49 2.00 -6.68 -7.99
C ARG A 49 1.93 -5.16 -8.12
N MET A 50 1.20 -4.65 -9.11
CA MET A 50 0.90 -3.23 -9.21
C MET A 50 -0.22 -2.84 -8.24
N LEU A 51 0.06 -1.85 -7.38
CA LEU A 51 -0.90 -1.31 -6.43
C LEU A 51 -1.40 0.05 -6.93
N TYR A 52 -2.69 0.10 -7.28
CA TYR A 52 -3.37 1.33 -7.68
C TYR A 52 -4.11 1.92 -6.48
N LEU A 53 -3.92 3.21 -6.22
CA LEU A 53 -4.49 3.94 -5.08
C LEU A 53 -5.54 4.94 -5.58
N TYR A 54 -6.69 5.01 -4.92
CA TYR A 54 -7.82 5.85 -5.33
C TYR A 54 -8.40 6.60 -4.13
N GLY A 55 -8.61 7.91 -4.32
CA GLY A 55 -9.19 8.80 -3.30
C GLY A 55 -8.21 9.13 -2.18
N HIS A 56 -8.09 10.42 -1.86
CA HIS A 56 -7.26 10.95 -0.76
C HIS A 56 -5.91 10.24 -0.59
N VAL A 57 -5.18 10.10 -1.70
CA VAL A 57 -3.88 9.43 -1.67
C VAL A 57 -2.89 10.33 -0.93
N GLU A 58 -2.41 9.84 0.21
CA GLU A 58 -1.49 10.55 1.08
C GLU A 58 -0.22 9.73 1.27
N VAL A 59 0.93 10.38 1.11
CA VAL A 59 2.25 9.76 1.24
C VAL A 59 3.04 10.52 2.29
N ASN A 60 3.37 9.84 3.38
CA ASN A 60 4.08 10.39 4.51
C ASN A 60 5.45 9.73 4.66
N ALA A 61 6.50 10.56 4.71
CA ALA A 61 7.82 10.13 5.12
C ALA A 61 7.83 9.87 6.64
N LEU A 62 8.28 8.68 7.04
CA LEU A 62 8.41 8.31 8.46
C LEU A 62 9.84 8.54 8.99
N VAL A 63 10.81 8.74 8.10
CA VAL A 63 12.18 9.14 8.46
C VAL A 63 12.63 10.33 7.59
N PRO A 64 13.55 11.18 8.09
CA PRO A 64 13.98 12.41 7.39
C PRO A 64 14.62 12.15 6.03
N ASP A 65 15.31 11.02 5.87
CA ASP A 65 16.04 10.64 4.65
C ASP A 65 15.24 9.71 3.71
N SER A 66 13.93 9.61 3.93
CA SER A 66 13.07 8.80 3.07
C SER A 66 13.07 9.35 1.64
N GLN A 67 13.61 8.57 0.69
CA GLN A 67 13.42 8.79 -0.74
C GLN A 67 12.40 7.78 -1.30
N LEU A 68 11.47 8.27 -2.12
CA LEU A 68 10.53 7.42 -2.85
C LEU A 68 11.31 6.80 -4.03
N ARG A 69 11.17 5.50 -4.26
CA ARG A 69 11.84 4.77 -5.34
C ARG A 69 10.84 4.06 -6.23
#